data_AF-A0A2V6Z9X1-F1
#
_entry.id   AF-A0A2V6Z9X1-F1
#
_cell.length_a   1.000
_cell.length_b   1.000
_cell.length_c   1.000
_cell.angle_alpha   90.00
_cell.angle_beta   90.00
_cell.angle_gamma   90.00
#
_symmetry.space_group_name_H-M   'P 1'
#
loop_
_entity.id
_entity.type
_entity.pdbx_description
1 polymer ?
#
loop_
_entity_poly.entity_id
_entity_poly.type
_entity_poly.pdbx_seq_one_letter_code
_entity_poly.pdbx_strand_id
1 'polypeptide(L)'
;MTLQEKLDTMREASKTRIPPEARAIMQRSIDDLRAAGIMNRIDKVGQPAPDFTLPNGSSRPVSLKELLARGPLVLSFYRGRW
;
A
#
# COMPACT_ATOMS: atom_id res chain seq x y z
N MET A 1 -10.71 17.24 -16.96
CA MET A 1 -10.32 16.94 -15.58
C MET A 1 -9.51 15.64 -15.59
N THR A 2 -8.26 15.68 -15.12
CA THR A 2 -7.38 14.51 -15.02
C THR A 2 -7.74 13.64 -13.82
N LEU A 3 -7.25 12.40 -13.78
CA LEU A 3 -7.40 11.53 -12.60
C LEU A 3 -6.77 12.18 -11.35
N GLN A 4 -5.61 12.82 -11.52
CA GLN A 4 -4.91 13.51 -10.44
C GLN A 4 -5.78 14.61 -9.81
N GLU A 5 -6.34 15.50 -10.63
CA GLU A 5 -7.23 16.57 -10.16
C GLU A 5 -8.45 16.03 -9.40
N LYS A 6 -9.00 14.90 -9.85
CA LYS A 6 -10.13 14.24 -9.19
C LYS A 6 -9.73 13.69 -7.83
N LEU A 7 -8.57 13.04 -7.74
CA LEU A 7 -8.04 12.50 -6.48
C LEU A 7 -7.73 13.59 -5.47
N ASP A 8 -7.15 14.70 -5.90
CA ASP A 8 -6.83 15.85 -5.03
C ASP A 8 -8.12 16.48 -4.47
N THR A 9 -9.14 16.64 -5.32
CA THR A 9 -10.46 17.12 -4.89
C THR A 9 -11.08 16.20 -3.83
N MET A 10 -11.03 14.88 -4.04
CA MET A 10 -11.54 13.90 -3.08
C MET A 10 -10.75 13.94 -1.75
N ARG A 11 -9.44 14.18 -1.82
CA ARG A 11 -8.58 14.29 -0.63
C ARG A 11 -8.94 15.52 0.21
N GLU A 12 -9.13 16.68 -0.42
CA GLU A 12 -9.52 17.90 0.29
C GLU A 12 -10.92 17.79 0.89
N ALA A 13 -11.89 17.25 0.14
CA ALA A 13 -13.25 17.01 0.64
C ALA A 13 -13.28 16.02 1.83
N SER A 14 -12.32 15.12 1.93
CA SER A 14 -12.23 14.18 3.06
C SER A 14 -11.77 14.85 4.35
N LYS A 15 -11.01 15.97 4.28
CA LYS A 15 -10.51 16.68 5.46
C LYS A 15 -11.61 17.35 6.28
N THR A 16 -12.73 17.73 5.64
CA THR A 16 -13.88 18.35 6.31
C THR A 16 -14.86 17.33 6.90
N ARG A 17 -14.81 16.07 6.43
CA ARG A 17 -15.69 14.98 6.88
C ARG A 17 -15.14 14.21 8.08
N ILE A 18 -13.82 14.22 8.28
CA ILE A 18 -13.17 13.47 9.37
C ILE A 18 -13.13 14.36 10.62
N PRO A 19 -13.67 13.90 11.76
CA PRO A 19 -13.58 14.63 13.02
C PRO A 19 -12.13 14.98 13.40
N PRO A 20 -11.88 16.13 14.05
CA PRO A 20 -10.53 16.55 14.42
C PRO A 20 -9.76 15.52 15.25
N GLU A 21 -10.42 14.80 16.18
CA GLU A 21 -9.72 13.81 17.00
C GLU A 21 -9.30 12.58 16.18
N ALA A 22 -10.18 12.08 15.31
CA ALA A 22 -9.87 10.99 14.40
C ALA A 22 -8.72 11.37 13.45
N ARG A 23 -8.70 12.62 12.96
CA ARG A 23 -7.60 13.13 12.13
C ARG A 23 -6.27 13.17 12.88
N ALA A 24 -6.29 13.58 14.15
CA ALA A 24 -5.10 13.62 14.99
C ALA A 24 -4.53 12.22 15.24
N ILE A 25 -5.39 11.22 15.46
CA ILE A 25 -4.97 9.81 15.60
C ILE A 25 -4.32 9.32 14.30
N MET A 26 -4.97 9.53 13.14
CA MET A 26 -4.41 9.13 11.85
C MET A 26 -3.04 9.77 11.59
N GLN A 27 -2.92 11.07 11.86
CA GLN A 27 -1.67 11.80 11.68
C GLN A 27 -0.56 11.25 12.58
N ARG A 28 -0.86 10.97 13.86
CA ARG A 28 0.09 10.36 14.79
C ARG A 28 0.59 9.01 14.26
N SER A 29 -0.31 8.13 13.81
CA SER A 29 0.08 6.83 13.24
C SER A 29 0.99 6.97 12.01
N ILE A 30 0.75 7.98 11.16
CA ILE A 30 1.62 8.26 10.00
C ILE A 30 3.00 8.72 10.47
N ASP A 31 3.05 9.59 11.47
CA ASP A 31 4.31 10.12 11.98
C ASP A 31 5.13 9.04 12.70
N ASP A 32 4.48 8.16 13.47
CA ASP A 32 5.11 6.99 14.11
C ASP A 32 5.72 6.04 13.06
N LEU A 33 4.98 5.76 11.98
CA LEU A 33 5.48 4.94 10.86
C LEU A 33 6.70 5.59 10.19
N ARG A 34 6.69 6.91 10.01
CA ARG A 34 7.84 7.64 9.44
C ARG A 34 9.04 7.59 10.39
N ALA A 35 8.82 7.78 11.69
CA ALA A 35 9.85 7.75 12.71
C ALA A 35 10.48 6.35 12.86
N ALA A 36 9.71 5.28 12.61
CA ALA A 36 10.23 3.91 12.56
C ALA A 36 11.21 3.65 11.40
N GLY A 37 11.42 4.62 10.50
CA GLY A 37 12.42 4.52 9.44
C GLY A 37 12.02 3.57 8.31
N ILE A 38 10.72 3.27 8.16
CA ILE A 38 10.24 2.33 7.13
C ILE A 38 10.66 2.74 5.72
N MET A 39 10.74 4.05 5.47
CA MET A 39 11.13 4.62 4.18
C MET A 39 12.56 4.26 3.77
N ASN A 40 13.43 3.96 4.74
CA ASN A 40 14.83 3.60 4.49
C ASN A 40 14.99 2.14 4.03
N ARG A 41 13.92 1.35 4.08
CA ARG A 41 13.91 -0.08 3.74
C ARG A 41 13.06 -0.38 2.50
N ILE A 42 12.66 0.65 1.76
CA ILE A 42 11.85 0.51 0.55
C ILE A 42 12.79 0.39 -0.65
N ASP A 43 12.61 -0.67 -1.44
CA ASP A 43 13.33 -0.83 -2.69
C ASP A 43 12.95 0.27 -3.69
N LYS A 44 13.97 0.74 -4.42
CA LYS A 44 13.79 1.81 -5.41
C LYS A 44 13.23 1.24 -6.71
N VAL A 45 12.58 2.10 -7.49
CA VAL A 45 12.12 1.77 -8.84
C VAL A 45 13.28 1.21 -9.66
N GLY A 46 13.05 0.10 -10.34
CA GLY A 46 14.05 -0.62 -11.14
C GLY A 46 14.86 -1.67 -10.37
N GLN A 47 14.74 -1.74 -9.04
CA GLN A 47 15.31 -2.85 -8.26
C GLN A 47 14.42 -4.10 -8.36
N PRO A 48 15.00 -5.30 -8.18
CA PRO A 48 14.22 -6.53 -8.05
C PRO A 48 13.22 -6.42 -6.90
N ALA A 49 12.01 -6.94 -7.10
CA ALA A 49 11.03 -7.02 -6.03
C ALA A 49 11.50 -8.00 -4.94
N PRO A 50 11.29 -7.70 -3.64
CA PRO A 50 11.54 -8.63 -2.55
C PRO A 50 10.81 -9.95 -2.76
N ASP A 51 11.50 -11.06 -2.54
CA ASP A 51 10.87 -12.36 -2.54
C ASP A 51 9.89 -12.48 -1.36
N PHE A 52 8.82 -13.22 -1.58
CA PHE A 52 7.84 -13.51 -0.53
C PHE A 52 7.19 -14.86 -0.78
N THR A 53 6.71 -15.46 0.30
CA THR A 53 5.78 -16.58 0.27
C THR A 53 4.60 -16.24 1.16
N LEU A 54 3.42 -16.16 0.58
CA LEU A 54 2.19 -15.79 1.29
C LEU A 54 1.11 -16.86 1.08
N PRO A 55 0.25 -17.11 2.06
CA PRO A 55 -0.90 -17.98 1.88
C PRO A 55 -1.90 -17.33 0.91
N ASN A 56 -2.43 -18.13 -0.01
CA ASN A 56 -3.58 -17.72 -0.82
C ASN A 56 -4.90 -17.86 -0.05
N GLY A 57 -6.03 -17.57 -0.70
CA GLY A 57 -7.37 -17.70 -0.09
C GLY A 57 -7.73 -19.10 0.41
N SER A 58 -7.00 -20.14 -0.01
CA SER A 58 -7.13 -21.52 0.48
C SER A 58 -6.04 -21.91 1.47
N SER A 59 -5.32 -20.94 2.05
CA SER A 59 -4.17 -21.12 2.94
C SER A 59 -3.00 -21.88 2.34
N ARG A 60 -2.94 -22.04 1.01
CA ARG A 60 -1.80 -22.67 0.34
C ARG A 60 -0.69 -21.65 0.14
N PRO A 61 0.57 -22.00 0.44
CA PRO A 61 1.68 -21.09 0.20
C PRO A 61 1.83 -20.82 -1.31
N VAL A 62 2.03 -19.55 -1.65
CA VAL A 62 2.34 -19.10 -3.01
C VAL A 62 3.56 -18.21 -2.94
N SER A 63 4.60 -18.54 -3.71
CA SER A 63 5.83 -17.76 -3.76
C SER A 63 5.89 -16.84 -4.98
N LEU A 64 6.54 -15.67 -4.83
CA LEU A 64 6.79 -14.77 -5.95
C LEU A 64 7.66 -15.44 -7.02
N LYS A 65 8.71 -16.15 -6.59
CA LYS A 65 9.63 -16.87 -7.48
C LYS A 65 8.93 -17.89 -8.38
N GLU A 66 8.03 -18.71 -7.83
CA GLU A 66 7.29 -19.71 -8.61
C GLU A 66 6.32 -19.07 -9.61
N LEU A 67 5.74 -17.92 -9.27
CA LEU A 67 4.86 -17.18 -10.18
C LEU A 67 5.65 -16.58 -11.35
N LEU A 68 6.79 -15.94 -11.06
CA LEU A 68 7.65 -15.35 -12.09
C LEU A 68 8.25 -16.39 -13.04
N ALA A 69 8.48 -17.62 -12.57
CA ALA A 69 8.93 -18.73 -13.42
C ALA A 69 7.90 -19.13 -14.50
N ARG A 70 6.62 -18.75 -14.32
CA ARG A 70 5.54 -19.02 -15.28
C ARG A 70 5.34 -17.89 -16.29
N GLY A 71 5.90 -16.71 -16.02
CA GLY A 71 5.80 -15.54 -16.89
C GLY A 71 5.69 -14.21 -16.13
N PRO A 72 5.40 -13.11 -16.84
CA PRO A 72 5.21 -11.80 -16.24
C PRO A 72 4.09 -11.79 -15.20
N LEU A 73 4.31 -11.07 -14.10
CA LEU A 73 3.38 -10.97 -12.98
C LEU A 73 3.00 -9.50 -12.73
N VAL A 74 1.73 -9.27 -12.41
CA VAL A 74 1.22 -7.98 -11.92
C VAL A 74 0.78 -8.16 -10.46
N LEU A 75 1.29 -7.31 -9.57
CA LEU A 75 0.88 -7.25 -8.17
C LEU A 75 -0.12 -6.11 -7.98
N SER A 76 -1.27 -6.42 -7.39
CA SER A 76 -2.28 -5.44 -7.00
C SER A 76 -2.45 -5.45 -5.49
N PHE A 77 -2.21 -4.31 -4.85
CA PHE A 77 -2.42 -4.14 -3.41
C PHE A 77 -3.85 -3.67 -3.18
N TYR A 78 -4.69 -4.57 -2.66
CA TYR A 78 -6.06 -4.27 -2.32
C TYR A 78 -6.21 -4.08 -0.80
N ARG A 79 -6.76 -2.93 -0.40
CA ARG A 79 -7.12 -2.65 0.99
C ARG A 79 -8.65 -2.56 1.09
N GLY A 80 -9.28 -3.58 1.66
CA GLY A 80 -10.73 -3.66 1.79
C GLY A 80 -11.17 -5.04 2.28
N ARG A 81 -12.48 -5.31 2.22
CA ARG A 81 -13.01 -6.66 2.40
C ARG A 81 -13.10 -7.35 1.04
N TRP A 82 -12.76 -8.63 1.01
CA TRP A 82 -13.01 -9.53 -0.12
C TRP A 82 -14.47 -9.96 -0.12
#